data_AF-A0A960F5V1-F1
#
_entry.id   AF-A0A960F5V1-F1
#
_cell.length_a   1.000
_cell.length_b   1.000
_cell.length_c   1.000
_cell.angle_alpha   90.00
_cell.angle_beta   90.00
_cell.angle_gamma   90.00
#
_symmetry.space_group_name_H-M   'P 1'
#
loop_
_entity.id
_entity.type
_entity.pdbx_description
1 polymer ?
#
loop_
_entity_poly.entity_id
_entity_poly.type
_entity_poly.pdbx_seq_one_letter_code
_entity_poly.pdbx_strand_id
1 'polypeptide(L)'
;MAATTDVCIIGAGLAGLACAGELAGAGVDTTVVEATDRVGGRVATDAIDGFLVDRGFQILLTAYPEAHRQLDLDALDLCRFEPGALVFTGGRLHRVADPLRRPGALLDTLRSPIGTPLDKLRILRLVLSVRRGAAADLLGRPDRSTLEQLDAVGFSDTMIDRFFRPLFSGIQLDPHLEVSARRFAIILRMLAVGDTAVPAKGMAEIPRQLATALPEGAVRLRCPAEGLDGTSVRLATSETIQARAVVVATDGPTAVSLLPELDPVL
;
A
#
# COMPACT_ATOMS: atom_id res chain seq x y z
N MET A 1 35.11 -8.82 -13.65
CA MET A 1 34.30 -9.41 -14.74
C MET A 1 32.89 -8.89 -14.56
N ALA A 2 32.23 -8.39 -15.61
CA ALA A 2 30.86 -7.91 -15.48
C ALA A 2 29.93 -9.11 -15.30
N ALA A 3 29.07 -9.08 -14.28
CA ALA A 3 27.99 -10.05 -14.15
C ALA A 3 26.94 -9.77 -15.24
N THR A 4 26.26 -10.80 -15.73
CA THR A 4 25.26 -10.69 -16.80
C THR A 4 23.93 -11.28 -16.35
N THR A 5 22.82 -10.64 -16.69
CA THR A 5 21.46 -11.13 -16.44
C THR A 5 20.50 -10.69 -17.55
N ASP A 6 19.31 -11.27 -17.68
CA ASP A 6 18.34 -10.74 -18.64
C ASP A 6 17.77 -9.40 -18.13
N VAL A 7 17.35 -9.33 -16.87
CA VAL A 7 16.81 -8.11 -16.26
C VAL A 7 17.49 -7.81 -14.93
N CYS A 8 18.01 -6.58 -14.80
CA CYS A 8 18.49 -6.05 -13.52
C CYS A 8 17.44 -5.13 -12.90
N ILE A 9 17.00 -5.42 -11.67
CA ILE A 9 16.04 -4.61 -10.92
C ILE A 9 16.79 -3.87 -9.81
N ILE A 10 16.67 -2.56 -9.77
CA ILE A 10 17.29 -1.72 -8.74
C ILE A 10 16.24 -1.44 -7.65
N GLY A 11 16.43 -2.01 -6.47
CA GLY A 11 15.59 -1.87 -5.28
C GLY A 11 14.81 -3.14 -4.96
N ALA A 12 15.00 -3.70 -3.75
CA ALA A 12 14.27 -4.87 -3.24
C ALA A 12 13.08 -4.46 -2.34
N GLY A 13 12.40 -3.37 -2.66
CA GLY A 13 11.10 -3.04 -2.09
C GLY A 13 9.97 -3.89 -2.67
N LEU A 14 8.72 -3.70 -2.22
CA LEU A 14 7.57 -4.47 -2.72
C LEU A 14 7.43 -4.45 -4.25
N ALA A 15 7.65 -3.29 -4.89
CA ALA A 15 7.56 -3.16 -6.35
C ALA A 15 8.63 -3.99 -7.07
N GLY A 16 9.88 -3.91 -6.63
CA GLY A 16 10.98 -4.67 -7.22
C GLY A 16 10.86 -6.17 -7.01
N LEU A 17 10.45 -6.60 -5.82
CA LEU A 17 10.23 -8.02 -5.51
C LEU A 17 9.05 -8.61 -6.29
N ALA A 18 7.93 -7.88 -6.40
CA ALA A 18 6.80 -8.32 -7.20
C ALA A 18 7.15 -8.40 -8.70
N CYS A 19 7.92 -7.42 -9.20
CA CYS A 19 8.45 -7.45 -10.57
C CYS A 19 9.37 -8.67 -10.80
N ALA A 20 10.27 -8.93 -9.86
CA ALA A 20 11.16 -10.10 -9.91
C ALA A 20 10.36 -11.41 -9.92
N GLY A 21 9.29 -11.51 -9.11
CA GLY A 21 8.44 -12.68 -9.06
C GLY A 21 7.72 -12.96 -10.38
N GLU A 22 7.17 -11.93 -11.01
CA GLU A 22 6.52 -12.04 -12.32
C GLU A 22 7.51 -12.44 -13.43
N LEU A 23 8.72 -11.86 -13.43
CA LEU A 23 9.76 -12.19 -14.40
C LEU A 23 10.31 -13.62 -14.20
N ALA A 24 10.57 -14.02 -12.96
CA ALA A 24 11.00 -15.37 -12.61
C ALA A 24 9.93 -16.41 -12.99
N GLY A 25 8.65 -16.11 -12.75
CA GLY A 25 7.53 -16.95 -13.17
C GLY A 25 7.41 -17.11 -14.70
N ALA A 26 7.89 -16.13 -15.46
CA ALA A 26 8.00 -16.19 -16.92
C ALA A 26 9.31 -16.84 -17.42
N GLY A 27 10.18 -17.30 -16.52
CA GLY A 27 11.47 -17.91 -16.85
C GLY A 27 12.54 -16.92 -17.30
N VAL A 28 12.41 -15.63 -16.95
CA VAL A 28 13.39 -14.59 -17.27
C VAL A 28 14.43 -14.49 -16.15
N ASP A 29 15.71 -14.61 -16.49
CA ASP A 29 16.79 -14.48 -15.51
C ASP A 29 16.84 -13.06 -14.94
N THR A 30 16.74 -12.94 -13.61
CA THR A 30 16.54 -11.65 -12.96
C THR A 30 17.47 -11.50 -11.77
N THR A 31 18.20 -10.40 -11.74
CA THR A 31 18.99 -9.97 -10.57
C THR A 31 18.37 -8.73 -9.96
N VAL A 32 18.04 -8.78 -8.67
CA VAL A 32 17.62 -7.63 -7.86
C VAL A 32 18.82 -7.14 -7.04
N VAL A 33 19.15 -5.86 -7.16
CA VAL A 33 20.18 -5.22 -6.30
C VAL A 33 19.54 -4.28 -5.30
N GLU A 34 19.95 -4.38 -4.05
CA GLU A 34 19.41 -3.60 -2.93
C GLU A 34 20.56 -2.95 -2.17
N ALA A 35 20.42 -1.64 -1.92
CA ALA A 35 21.44 -0.85 -1.25
C ALA A 35 21.61 -1.25 0.23
N THR A 36 20.53 -1.62 0.88
CA THR A 36 20.50 -1.95 2.30
C THR A 36 20.81 -3.42 2.57
N ASP A 37 20.85 -3.80 3.84
CA ASP A 37 21.14 -5.14 4.30
C ASP A 37 19.88 -6.03 4.44
N ARG A 38 18.73 -5.57 3.91
CA ARG A 38 17.47 -6.30 3.96
C ARG A 38 16.57 -5.94 2.78
N VAL A 39 15.61 -6.81 2.50
CA VAL A 39 14.51 -6.53 1.57
C VAL A 39 13.38 -5.74 2.24
N GLY A 40 12.48 -5.20 1.43
CA GLY A 40 11.21 -4.60 1.87
C GLY A 40 11.13 -3.08 1.73
N GLY A 41 12.27 -2.39 1.71
CA GLY A 41 12.33 -0.93 1.62
C GLY A 41 11.55 -0.28 2.78
N ARG A 42 10.44 0.41 2.45
CA ARG A 42 9.55 1.03 3.45
C ARG A 42 8.82 0.01 4.32
N VAL A 43 8.55 -1.19 3.82
CA VAL A 43 7.87 -2.25 4.57
C VAL A 43 8.90 -3.01 5.39
N ALA A 44 9.00 -2.69 6.67
CA ALA A 44 10.04 -3.19 7.55
C ALA A 44 9.54 -3.27 9.00
N THR A 45 10.06 -4.25 9.72
CA THR A 45 9.78 -4.52 11.12
C THR A 45 11.12 -4.69 11.83
N ASP A 46 11.32 -3.94 12.92
CA ASP A 46 12.49 -4.07 13.78
C ASP A 46 12.11 -4.84 15.05
N ALA A 47 13.05 -5.65 15.57
CA ALA A 47 12.92 -6.27 16.89
C ALA A 47 13.61 -5.38 17.93
N ILE A 48 12.85 -4.82 18.86
CA ILE A 48 13.33 -3.87 19.88
C ILE A 48 12.81 -4.33 21.23
N ASP A 49 13.71 -4.67 22.15
CA ASP A 49 13.38 -5.06 23.54
C ASP A 49 12.30 -6.16 23.66
N GLY A 50 12.29 -7.11 22.72
CA GLY A 50 11.32 -8.21 22.66
C GLY A 50 10.00 -7.85 21.96
N PHE A 51 9.86 -6.62 21.46
CA PHE A 51 8.73 -6.18 20.64
C PHE A 51 9.06 -6.18 19.16
N LEU A 52 8.05 -6.39 18.33
CA LEU A 52 8.11 -6.18 16.89
C LEU A 52 7.51 -4.81 16.57
N VAL A 53 8.30 -3.94 15.96
CA VAL A 53 7.94 -2.54 15.69
C VAL A 53 8.03 -2.28 14.18
N ASP A 54 6.89 -2.05 13.55
CA ASP A 54 6.85 -1.68 12.14
C ASP A 54 7.31 -0.24 11.92
N ARG A 55 8.04 0.01 10.83
CA ARG A 55 8.51 1.35 10.47
C ARG A 55 7.39 2.16 9.82
N GLY A 56 6.67 2.91 10.66
CA GLY A 56 5.54 3.74 10.27
C GLY A 56 4.21 3.00 10.40
N PHE A 57 3.12 3.65 9.97
CA PHE A 57 1.79 3.04 10.01
C PHE A 57 1.57 2.16 8.79
N GLN A 58 1.48 0.84 9.01
CA GLN A 58 1.36 -0.14 7.94
C GLN A 58 0.27 -1.15 8.27
N ILE A 59 -0.65 -1.32 7.31
CA ILE A 59 -1.72 -2.31 7.36
C ILE A 59 -1.85 -2.96 5.99
N LEU A 60 -2.17 -4.24 5.95
CA LEU A 60 -2.60 -4.94 4.74
C LEU A 60 -4.12 -4.86 4.64
N LEU A 61 -4.63 -4.31 3.54
CA LEU A 61 -6.04 -4.48 3.18
C LEU A 61 -6.15 -5.71 2.29
N THR A 62 -6.77 -6.78 2.80
CA THR A 62 -6.76 -8.08 2.10
C THR A 62 -7.53 -8.07 0.79
N ALA A 63 -8.40 -7.08 0.55
CA ALA A 63 -9.16 -6.95 -0.70
C ALA A 63 -8.35 -6.44 -1.90
N TYR A 64 -7.09 -6.05 -1.73
CA TYR A 64 -6.25 -5.70 -2.88
C TYR A 64 -6.08 -6.92 -3.79
N PRO A 65 -6.46 -6.84 -5.09
CA PRO A 65 -6.32 -7.95 -6.03
C PRO A 65 -4.89 -8.49 -6.09
N GLU A 66 -3.91 -7.59 -6.06
CA GLU A 66 -2.50 -7.91 -6.10
C GLU A 66 -2.04 -8.68 -4.85
N ALA A 67 -2.66 -8.48 -3.70
CA ALA A 67 -2.37 -9.26 -2.50
C ALA A 67 -2.72 -10.74 -2.73
N HIS A 68 -3.85 -11.03 -3.38
CA HIS A 68 -4.22 -12.40 -3.73
C HIS A 68 -3.39 -13.00 -4.87
N ARG A 69 -2.87 -12.15 -5.76
CA ARG A 69 -2.05 -12.61 -6.90
C ARG A 69 -0.62 -12.90 -6.50
N GLN A 70 -0.08 -12.17 -5.53
CA GLN A 70 1.35 -12.12 -5.24
C GLN A 70 1.71 -12.77 -3.91
N LEU A 71 0.77 -12.91 -2.98
CA LEU A 71 1.02 -13.36 -1.61
C LEU A 71 0.23 -14.64 -1.30
N ASP A 72 0.84 -15.49 -0.48
CA ASP A 72 0.12 -16.53 0.23
C ASP A 72 -0.36 -15.94 1.56
N LEU A 73 -1.62 -15.48 1.57
CA LEU A 73 -2.22 -14.82 2.73
C LEU A 73 -2.41 -15.76 3.92
N ASP A 74 -2.53 -17.07 3.69
CA ASP A 74 -2.69 -18.05 4.77
C ASP A 74 -1.34 -18.28 5.47
N ALA A 75 -0.24 -18.34 4.71
CA ALA A 75 1.11 -18.47 5.24
C ALA A 75 1.60 -17.22 6.02
N LEU A 76 0.95 -16.05 5.83
CA LEU A 76 1.29 -14.81 6.55
C LEU A 76 0.75 -14.74 7.99
N ASP A 77 -0.09 -15.71 8.41
CA ASP A 77 -0.67 -15.76 9.76
C ASP A 77 -1.25 -14.40 10.19
N LEU A 78 -2.24 -13.94 9.41
CA LEU A 78 -2.75 -12.57 9.52
C LEU A 78 -3.58 -12.34 10.80
N CYS A 79 -3.13 -11.40 11.62
CA CYS A 79 -3.88 -10.81 12.73
C CYS A 79 -4.85 -9.74 12.20
N ARG A 80 -6.15 -10.05 12.21
CA ARG A 80 -7.19 -9.18 11.64
C ARG A 80 -7.73 -8.20 12.67
N PHE A 81 -7.85 -6.94 12.27
CA PHE A 81 -8.55 -5.92 13.05
C PHE A 81 -10.06 -6.06 12.93
N GLU A 82 -10.75 -5.58 13.95
CA GLU A 82 -12.21 -5.55 13.96
C GLU A 82 -12.75 -4.52 12.94
N PRO A 83 -13.69 -4.88 12.06
CA PRO A 83 -14.20 -3.95 11.06
C PRO A 83 -14.90 -2.74 11.67
N GLY A 84 -14.49 -1.55 11.24
CA GLY A 84 -15.07 -0.27 11.67
C GLY A 84 -14.00 0.75 12.05
N ALA A 85 -14.44 1.81 12.74
CA ALA A 85 -13.56 2.84 13.26
C ALA A 85 -13.98 3.25 14.68
N LEU A 86 -13.02 3.75 15.45
CA LEU A 86 -13.27 4.45 16.71
C LEU A 86 -12.96 5.93 16.50
N VAL A 87 -13.95 6.78 16.75
CA VAL A 87 -13.83 8.24 16.63
C VAL A 87 -13.87 8.84 18.03
N PHE A 88 -12.81 9.55 18.40
CA PHE A 88 -12.78 10.30 19.65
C PHE A 88 -13.40 11.68 19.47
N THR A 89 -14.52 11.94 20.12
CA THR A 89 -15.17 13.26 20.09
C THR A 89 -15.99 13.48 21.35
N GLY A 90 -16.12 14.72 21.81
CA GLY A 90 -16.86 15.04 23.04
C GLY A 90 -16.30 14.33 24.29
N GLY A 91 -14.99 14.06 24.33
CA GLY A 91 -14.32 13.40 25.45
C GLY A 91 -14.58 11.89 25.58
N ARG A 92 -15.19 11.25 24.56
CA ARG A 92 -15.47 9.80 24.56
C ARG A 92 -15.14 9.17 23.21
N LEU A 93 -14.83 7.86 23.23
CA LEU A 93 -14.70 7.07 22.02
C LEU A 93 -16.09 6.60 21.55
N HIS A 94 -16.37 6.84 20.28
CA HIS A 94 -17.59 6.43 19.62
C HIS A 94 -17.25 5.44 18.50
N ARG A 95 -17.96 4.31 18.47
CA ARG A 95 -17.74 3.26 17.48
C ARG A 95 -18.60 3.50 16.23
N VAL A 96 -17.97 3.41 15.07
CA VAL A 96 -18.61 3.30 13.76
C VAL A 96 -18.40 1.87 13.28
N ALA A 97 -19.43 1.04 13.37
CA ALA A 97 -19.36 -0.34 12.93
C ALA A 97 -19.72 -0.49 11.44
N ASP A 98 -19.17 -1.50 10.77
CA ASP A 98 -19.64 -1.92 9.44
C ASP A 98 -21.01 -2.60 9.58
N PRO A 99 -22.10 -2.01 9.04
CA PRO A 99 -23.45 -2.57 9.12
C PRO A 99 -23.58 -3.98 8.56
N LEU A 100 -22.80 -4.28 7.51
CA LEU A 100 -22.93 -5.50 6.73
C LEU A 100 -22.22 -6.67 7.41
N ARG A 101 -21.14 -6.39 8.14
CA ARG A 101 -20.38 -7.41 8.88
C ARG A 101 -20.79 -7.51 10.35
N ARG A 102 -21.32 -6.44 10.94
CA ARG A 102 -21.72 -6.37 12.35
C ARG A 102 -23.08 -5.72 12.53
N PRO A 103 -24.17 -6.41 12.14
CA PRO A 103 -25.51 -5.87 12.27
C PRO A 103 -25.89 -5.56 13.73
N GLY A 104 -25.35 -6.30 14.71
CA GLY A 104 -25.62 -6.07 16.14
C GLY A 104 -25.05 -4.76 16.72
N ALA A 105 -24.05 -4.16 16.06
CA ALA A 105 -23.42 -2.90 16.50
C ALA A 105 -24.02 -1.66 15.81
N LEU A 106 -25.10 -1.85 15.05
CA LEU A 106 -25.75 -0.78 14.29
C LEU A 106 -26.42 0.27 15.17
N LEU A 107 -27.00 -0.14 16.29
CA LEU A 107 -27.69 0.79 17.19
C LEU A 107 -26.71 1.80 17.82
N ASP A 108 -25.50 1.35 18.17
CA ASP A 108 -24.45 2.22 18.71
C ASP A 108 -23.94 3.19 17.63
N THR A 109 -23.78 2.70 16.41
CA THR A 109 -23.41 3.52 15.25
C THR A 109 -24.50 4.55 14.94
N LEU A 110 -25.79 4.17 14.98
CA LEU A 110 -26.91 5.07 14.73
C LEU A 110 -27.07 6.14 15.83
N ARG A 111 -26.68 5.85 17.07
CA ARG A 111 -26.72 6.80 18.19
C ARG A 111 -25.46 7.65 18.34
N SER A 112 -24.37 7.33 17.63
CA SER A 112 -23.11 8.09 17.74
C SER A 112 -23.25 9.55 17.25
N PRO A 113 -22.68 10.55 17.95
CA PRO A 113 -22.71 11.97 17.57
C PRO A 113 -21.68 12.34 16.48
N ILE A 114 -21.22 11.37 15.69
CA ILE A 114 -20.17 11.56 14.67
C ILE A 114 -20.71 12.30 13.45
N GLY A 115 -22.02 12.19 13.18
CA GLY A 115 -22.72 12.94 12.14
C GLY A 115 -24.23 12.67 12.20
N THR A 116 -24.97 13.16 11.22
CA THR A 116 -26.44 13.04 11.20
C THR A 116 -26.89 11.62 10.83
N PRO A 117 -28.15 11.23 11.15
CA PRO A 117 -28.71 9.98 10.64
C PRO A 117 -28.67 9.87 9.10
N LEU A 118 -28.84 11.00 8.40
CA LEU A 118 -28.77 11.04 6.94
C LEU A 118 -27.35 10.78 6.43
N ASP A 119 -26.31 11.27 7.13
CA ASP A 119 -24.92 10.95 6.81
C ASP A 119 -24.64 9.45 6.94
N LYS A 120 -25.23 8.77 7.92
CA LYS A 120 -25.06 7.32 8.09
C LYS A 120 -25.68 6.55 6.93
N LEU A 121 -26.85 6.98 6.44
CA LEU A 121 -27.45 6.44 5.23
C LEU A 121 -26.57 6.70 3.98
N ARG A 122 -25.97 7.89 3.88
CA ARG A 122 -25.03 8.23 2.81
C ARG A 122 -23.76 7.38 2.85
N ILE A 123 -23.21 7.09 4.03
CA ILE A 123 -22.09 6.15 4.19
C ILE A 123 -22.49 4.78 3.65
N LEU A 124 -23.64 4.24 4.07
CA LEU A 124 -24.11 2.94 3.60
C LEU A 124 -24.26 2.94 2.06
N ARG A 125 -24.89 3.97 1.49
CA ARG A 125 -25.03 4.10 0.03
C ARG A 125 -23.68 4.18 -0.67
N LEU A 126 -22.73 4.93 -0.12
CA LEU A 126 -21.39 5.09 -0.66
C LEU A 126 -20.64 3.75 -0.64
N VAL A 127 -20.65 3.04 0.50
CA VAL A 127 -20.07 1.70 0.65
C VAL A 127 -20.68 0.73 -0.36
N LEU A 128 -22.01 0.68 -0.49
CA LEU A 128 -22.67 -0.16 -1.48
C LEU A 128 -22.28 0.21 -2.92
N SER A 129 -22.05 1.51 -3.20
CA SER A 129 -21.67 1.99 -4.53
C SER A 129 -20.23 1.62 -4.92
N VAL A 130 -19.28 1.65 -3.98
CA VAL A 130 -17.88 1.30 -4.25
C VAL A 130 -17.66 -0.21 -4.30
N ARG A 131 -18.55 -1.00 -3.68
CA ARG A 131 -18.55 -2.48 -3.72
C ARG A 131 -19.08 -3.07 -5.03
N ARG A 132 -19.83 -2.30 -5.83
CA ARG A 132 -20.34 -2.74 -7.14
C ARG A 132 -19.23 -2.76 -8.19
N GLY A 133 -19.28 -3.71 -9.12
CA GLY A 133 -18.32 -3.81 -10.23
C GLY A 133 -16.92 -4.22 -9.80
N ALA A 134 -15.96 -4.11 -10.72
CA ALA A 134 -14.55 -4.37 -10.48
C ALA A 134 -13.88 -3.15 -9.80
N ALA A 135 -12.79 -3.38 -9.07
CA ALA A 135 -12.05 -2.27 -8.45
C ALA A 135 -11.51 -1.30 -9.50
N ALA A 136 -10.99 -1.82 -10.62
CA ALA A 136 -10.45 -1.02 -11.72
C ALA A 136 -11.47 -0.03 -12.30
N ASP A 137 -12.77 -0.37 -12.30
CA ASP A 137 -13.85 0.52 -12.79
C ASP A 137 -13.91 1.84 -12.01
N LEU A 138 -13.47 1.84 -10.73
CA LEU A 138 -13.44 3.04 -9.90
C LEU A 138 -12.39 4.06 -10.40
N LEU A 139 -11.29 3.58 -10.98
CA LEU A 139 -10.23 4.42 -11.54
C LEU A 139 -10.65 5.11 -12.85
N GLY A 140 -11.65 4.56 -13.55
CA GLY A 140 -12.17 5.14 -14.81
C GLY A 140 -13.24 6.23 -14.63
N ARG A 141 -13.73 6.48 -13.41
CA ARG A 141 -14.79 7.48 -13.15
C ARG A 141 -14.30 8.92 -13.38
N PRO A 142 -15.16 9.92 -13.60
CA PRO A 142 -14.72 11.33 -13.58
C PRO A 142 -13.97 11.67 -12.29
N ASP A 143 -12.88 12.42 -12.38
CA ASP A 143 -12.06 12.78 -11.21
C ASP A 143 -12.35 14.18 -10.69
N ARG A 144 -12.18 14.32 -9.38
CA ARG A 144 -12.25 15.57 -8.59
C ARG A 144 -11.56 15.32 -7.26
N SER A 145 -11.41 16.33 -6.43
CA SER A 145 -10.90 16.11 -5.07
C SER A 145 -11.84 15.22 -4.26
N THR A 146 -11.28 14.54 -3.26
CA THR A 146 -12.06 13.73 -2.32
C THR A 146 -13.06 14.61 -1.56
N LEU A 147 -12.67 15.83 -1.19
CA LEU A 147 -13.57 16.78 -0.53
C LEU A 147 -14.78 17.13 -1.40
N GLU A 148 -14.58 17.57 -2.65
CA GLU A 148 -15.67 17.90 -3.58
C GLU A 148 -16.60 16.71 -3.83
N GLN A 149 -16.06 15.49 -3.81
CA GLN A 149 -16.85 14.27 -3.95
C GLN A 149 -17.73 14.01 -2.72
N LEU A 150 -17.23 14.28 -1.50
CA LEU A 150 -18.01 14.14 -0.27
C LEU A 150 -19.11 15.20 -0.19
N ASP A 151 -18.79 16.45 -0.55
CA ASP A 151 -19.74 17.57 -0.61
C ASP A 151 -20.85 17.30 -1.63
N ALA A 152 -20.49 16.80 -2.82
CA ALA A 152 -21.47 16.47 -3.86
C ALA A 152 -22.41 15.30 -3.47
N VAL A 153 -21.97 14.40 -2.59
CA VAL A 153 -22.85 13.36 -1.99
C VAL A 153 -23.76 13.96 -0.91
N GLY A 154 -23.41 15.15 -0.41
CA GLY A 154 -24.18 15.92 0.57
C GLY A 154 -23.86 15.56 2.01
N PHE A 155 -22.66 15.04 2.31
CA PHE A 155 -22.25 14.82 3.70
C PHE A 155 -22.23 16.15 4.47
N SER A 156 -22.61 16.12 5.76
CA SER A 156 -22.44 17.30 6.61
C SER A 156 -20.96 17.57 6.91
N ASP A 157 -20.62 18.85 7.11
CA ASP A 157 -19.28 19.28 7.56
C ASP A 157 -18.85 18.53 8.83
N THR A 158 -19.80 18.28 9.74
CA THR A 158 -19.56 17.51 10.96
C THR A 158 -19.07 16.09 10.66
N MET A 159 -19.70 15.39 9.70
CA MET A 159 -19.27 14.05 9.30
C MET A 159 -17.93 14.10 8.57
N ILE A 160 -17.72 15.09 7.70
CA ILE A 160 -16.46 15.26 6.98
C ILE A 160 -15.32 15.46 7.97
N ASP A 161 -15.45 16.39 8.92
CA ASP A 161 -14.38 16.74 9.85
C ASP A 161 -14.16 15.72 10.97
N ARG A 162 -15.19 15.01 11.42
CA ARG A 162 -15.05 14.02 12.50
C ARG A 162 -14.68 12.62 12.04
N PHE A 163 -15.02 12.25 10.79
CA PHE A 163 -14.84 10.90 10.30
C PHE A 163 -13.95 10.83 9.07
N PHE A 164 -14.31 11.51 7.97
CA PHE A 164 -13.59 11.36 6.71
C PHE A 164 -12.21 12.02 6.74
N ARG A 165 -12.10 13.26 7.21
CA ARG A 165 -10.85 14.02 7.23
C ARG A 165 -9.79 13.36 8.12
N PRO A 166 -10.06 12.93 9.36
CA PRO A 166 -9.04 12.27 10.18
C PRO A 166 -8.61 10.92 9.61
N LEU A 167 -9.56 10.13 9.07
CA LEU A 167 -9.27 8.81 8.53
C LEU A 167 -8.45 8.89 7.23
N PHE A 168 -8.93 9.66 6.25
CA PHE A 168 -8.33 9.69 4.92
C PHE A 168 -7.10 10.60 4.85
N SER A 169 -6.98 11.63 5.70
CA SER A 169 -5.71 12.36 5.79
C SER A 169 -4.58 11.49 6.29
N GLY A 170 -4.83 10.57 7.24
CA GLY A 170 -3.83 9.61 7.71
C GLY A 170 -3.43 8.60 6.64
N ILE A 171 -4.38 8.14 5.82
CA ILE A 171 -4.11 7.14 4.77
C ILE A 171 -3.43 7.78 3.54
N GLN A 172 -3.87 8.97 3.13
CA GLN A 172 -3.42 9.65 1.92
C GLN A 172 -2.30 10.66 2.17
N LEU A 173 -1.98 10.93 3.44
CA LEU A 173 -1.06 11.99 3.88
C LEU A 173 -1.46 13.38 3.34
N ASP A 174 -2.77 13.63 3.32
CA ASP A 174 -3.38 14.84 2.77
C ASP A 174 -4.44 15.41 3.74
N PRO A 175 -4.13 16.47 4.50
CA PRO A 175 -5.05 17.05 5.48
C PRO A 175 -6.26 17.76 4.85
N HIS A 176 -6.16 18.15 3.57
CA HIS A 176 -7.19 18.94 2.89
C HIS A 176 -8.16 18.08 2.07
N LEU A 177 -7.85 16.79 1.85
CA LEU A 177 -8.63 15.85 1.02
C LEU A 177 -8.71 16.29 -0.45
N GLU A 178 -7.63 16.89 -0.96
CA GLU A 178 -7.41 17.30 -2.34
C GLU A 178 -7.07 16.13 -3.26
N VAL A 179 -6.56 15.02 -2.72
CA VAL A 179 -6.26 13.80 -3.49
C VAL A 179 -7.51 13.29 -4.21
N SER A 180 -7.28 12.74 -5.41
CA SER A 180 -8.26 12.11 -6.30
C SER A 180 -9.34 11.29 -5.58
N ALA A 181 -10.60 11.61 -5.88
CA ALA A 181 -11.78 10.88 -5.44
C ALA A 181 -11.79 9.42 -5.94
N ARG A 182 -11.10 9.12 -7.05
CA ARG A 182 -10.91 7.74 -7.54
C ARG A 182 -10.08 6.92 -6.55
N ARG A 183 -8.98 7.49 -6.04
CA ARG A 183 -8.13 6.83 -5.03
C ARG A 183 -8.87 6.64 -3.72
N PHE A 184 -9.62 7.65 -3.28
CA PHE A 184 -10.53 7.52 -2.14
C PHE A 184 -11.52 6.35 -2.32
N ALA A 185 -12.17 6.25 -3.48
CA ALA A 185 -13.14 5.19 -3.74
C ALA A 185 -12.51 3.79 -3.72
N ILE A 186 -11.30 3.63 -4.24
CA ILE A 186 -10.54 2.37 -4.17
C ILE A 186 -10.25 1.99 -2.72
N ILE A 187 -9.67 2.92 -1.94
CA ILE A 187 -9.33 2.67 -0.53
C ILE A 187 -10.58 2.30 0.27
N LEU A 188 -11.67 3.07 0.09
CA LEU A 188 -12.95 2.80 0.75
C LEU A 188 -13.51 1.43 0.35
N ARG A 189 -13.38 1.02 -0.92
CA ARG A 189 -13.75 -0.33 -1.36
C ARG A 189 -12.94 -1.39 -0.64
N MET A 190 -11.61 -1.23 -0.55
CA MET A 190 -10.75 -2.23 0.09
C MET A 190 -11.08 -2.40 1.57
N LEU A 191 -11.31 -1.29 2.29
CA LEU A 191 -11.80 -1.30 3.67
C LEU A 191 -13.18 -1.96 3.80
N ALA A 192 -14.07 -1.76 2.81
CA ALA A 192 -15.43 -2.29 2.86
C ALA A 192 -15.55 -3.77 2.46
N VAL A 193 -14.64 -4.29 1.63
CA VAL A 193 -14.70 -5.67 1.07
C VAL A 193 -13.77 -6.62 1.81
N GLY A 194 -12.56 -6.19 2.15
CA GLY A 194 -11.54 -7.03 2.77
C GLY A 194 -11.39 -6.73 4.26
N ASP A 195 -10.46 -7.43 4.88
CA ASP A 195 -10.05 -7.18 6.26
C ASP A 195 -8.86 -6.23 6.27
N THR A 196 -8.77 -5.44 7.32
CA THR A 196 -7.54 -4.76 7.71
C THR A 196 -6.76 -5.72 8.60
N ALA A 197 -5.51 -6.04 8.26
CA ALA A 197 -4.72 -7.00 9.00
C ALA A 197 -3.23 -6.65 9.00
N VAL A 198 -2.49 -7.29 9.90
CA VAL A 198 -1.02 -7.32 9.92
C VAL A 198 -0.56 -8.77 10.09
N PRO A 199 0.57 -9.19 9.50
CA PRO A 199 1.15 -10.50 9.80
C PRO A 199 1.52 -10.62 11.28
N ALA A 200 1.33 -11.80 11.89
CA ALA A 200 1.64 -12.02 13.31
C ALA A 200 3.12 -11.72 13.67
N LYS A 201 4.03 -11.82 12.69
CA LYS A 201 5.46 -11.55 12.86
C LYS A 201 5.91 -10.19 12.27
N GLY A 202 4.96 -9.28 12.06
CA GLY A 202 5.21 -7.93 11.56
C GLY A 202 5.18 -7.80 10.05
N MET A 203 5.09 -6.56 9.56
CA MET A 203 4.88 -6.27 8.14
C MET A 203 6.03 -6.71 7.23
N ALA A 204 7.25 -6.87 7.77
CA ALA A 204 8.40 -7.41 7.02
C ALA A 204 8.21 -8.84 6.51
N GLU A 205 7.23 -9.60 7.01
CA GLU A 205 6.92 -10.93 6.46
C GLU A 205 6.44 -10.87 5.01
N ILE A 206 5.76 -9.79 4.59
CA ILE A 206 5.28 -9.63 3.21
C ILE A 206 6.46 -9.60 2.22
N PRO A 207 7.42 -8.66 2.32
CA PRO A 207 8.58 -8.67 1.42
C PRO A 207 9.48 -9.89 1.62
N ARG A 208 9.54 -10.49 2.82
CA ARG A 208 10.29 -11.74 3.03
C ARG A 208 9.67 -12.90 2.25
N GLN A 209 8.35 -13.04 2.27
CA GLN A 209 7.62 -14.06 1.49
C GLN A 209 7.90 -13.90 0.00
N LEU A 210 7.79 -12.67 -0.53
CA LEU A 210 8.11 -12.39 -1.93
C LEU A 210 9.57 -12.72 -2.28
N ALA A 211 10.53 -12.33 -1.44
CA ALA A 211 11.94 -12.60 -1.69
C ALA A 211 12.28 -14.10 -1.62
N THR A 212 11.64 -14.86 -0.72
CA THR A 212 11.88 -16.31 -0.54
C THR A 212 11.32 -17.14 -1.70
N ALA A 213 10.33 -16.61 -2.43
CA ALA A 213 9.78 -17.25 -3.61
C ALA A 213 10.69 -17.12 -4.85
N LEU A 214 11.72 -16.26 -4.81
CA LEU A 214 12.66 -16.07 -5.91
C LEU A 214 13.75 -17.14 -5.91
N PRO A 215 14.38 -17.40 -7.09
CA PRO A 215 15.55 -18.29 -7.16
C PRO A 215 16.67 -17.86 -6.20
N GLU A 216 17.42 -18.84 -5.71
CA GLU A 216 18.56 -18.58 -4.83
C GLU A 216 19.58 -17.66 -5.53
N GLY A 217 20.04 -16.64 -4.81
CA GLY A 217 20.98 -15.64 -5.34
C GLY A 217 20.36 -14.54 -6.22
N ALA A 218 19.05 -14.59 -6.51
CA ALA A 218 18.38 -13.55 -7.30
C ALA A 218 18.42 -12.17 -6.63
N VAL A 219 18.43 -12.11 -5.29
CA VAL A 219 18.47 -10.84 -4.54
C VAL A 219 19.86 -10.63 -3.92
N ARG A 220 20.51 -9.53 -4.28
CA ARG A 220 21.83 -9.12 -3.81
C ARG A 220 21.70 -7.88 -2.91
N LEU A 221 21.89 -8.09 -1.62
CA LEU A 221 21.86 -7.04 -0.60
C LEU A 221 23.21 -6.31 -0.53
N ARG A 222 23.23 -5.11 0.07
CA ARG A 222 24.42 -4.26 0.20
C ARG A 222 25.11 -3.97 -1.14
N CYS A 223 24.30 -3.88 -2.20
CA CYS A 223 24.72 -3.62 -3.57
C CYS A 223 24.07 -2.31 -4.06
N PRO A 224 24.41 -1.15 -3.49
CA PRO A 224 23.87 0.12 -3.96
C PRO A 224 24.29 0.38 -5.41
N ALA A 225 23.32 0.70 -6.26
CA ALA A 225 23.56 1.17 -7.61
C ALA A 225 23.91 2.67 -7.57
N GLU A 226 25.04 3.04 -8.16
CA GLU A 226 25.55 4.43 -8.21
C GLU A 226 25.49 5.03 -9.62
N GLY A 227 25.16 4.21 -10.62
CA GLY A 227 25.00 4.69 -11.98
C GLY A 227 24.29 3.68 -12.87
N LEU A 228 23.57 4.23 -13.84
CA LEU A 228 22.90 3.50 -14.88
C LEU A 228 23.25 4.15 -16.22
N ASP A 229 23.78 3.36 -17.14
CA ASP A 229 24.07 3.77 -18.51
C ASP A 229 23.44 2.75 -19.47
N GLY A 230 22.32 3.12 -20.08
CA GLY A 230 21.51 2.23 -20.90
C GLY A 230 21.07 0.98 -20.12
N THR A 231 21.70 -0.16 -20.42
CA THR A 231 21.42 -1.45 -19.76
C THR A 231 22.57 -1.94 -18.86
N SER A 232 23.48 -1.04 -18.51
CA SER A 232 24.64 -1.28 -17.65
C SER A 232 24.44 -0.60 -16.29
N VAL A 233 24.37 -1.40 -15.22
CA VAL A 233 24.25 -0.91 -13.83
C VAL A 233 25.60 -0.97 -13.14
N ARG A 234 26.09 0.17 -12.64
CA ARG A 234 27.33 0.26 -11.85
C ARG A 234 26.99 0.28 -10.36
N LEU A 235 27.59 -0.64 -9.61
CA LEU A 235 27.47 -0.72 -8.16
C LEU A 235 28.59 0.06 -7.46
N ALA A 236 28.38 0.45 -6.20
CA ALA A 236 29.41 1.12 -5.38
C ALA A 236 30.68 0.29 -5.19
N THR A 237 30.60 -1.04 -5.32
CA THR A 237 31.74 -1.95 -5.30
C THR A 237 32.63 -1.85 -6.55
N SER A 238 32.30 -0.94 -7.49
CA SER A 238 32.88 -0.86 -8.84
C SER A 238 32.57 -2.07 -9.73
N GLU A 239 31.74 -3.00 -9.27
CA GLU A 239 31.18 -4.05 -10.11
C GLU A 239 30.15 -3.45 -11.08
N THR A 240 30.13 -3.98 -12.30
CA THR A 240 29.11 -3.64 -13.30
C THR A 240 28.28 -4.88 -13.63
N ILE A 241 26.95 -4.71 -13.63
CA ILE A 241 25.99 -5.70 -14.11
C ILE A 241 25.51 -5.27 -15.49
N GLN A 242 25.69 -6.13 -16.48
CA GLN A 242 25.11 -5.97 -17.81
C GLN A 242 23.76 -6.68 -17.86
N ALA A 243 22.73 -5.99 -18.35
CA ALA A 243 21.40 -6.55 -18.54
C ALA A 243 20.88 -6.31 -19.97
N ARG A 244 19.79 -6.97 -20.34
CA ARG A 244 19.02 -6.63 -21.56
C ARG A 244 17.99 -5.55 -21.27
N ALA A 245 17.51 -5.46 -20.04
CA ALA A 245 16.66 -4.38 -19.55
C ALA A 245 16.99 -4.08 -18.08
N VAL A 246 16.73 -2.84 -17.66
CA VAL A 246 16.88 -2.41 -16.27
C VAL A 246 15.54 -1.86 -15.78
N VAL A 247 15.10 -2.31 -14.61
CA VAL A 247 13.93 -1.79 -13.91
C VAL A 247 14.40 -0.96 -12.73
N VAL A 248 14.05 0.32 -12.70
CA VAL A 248 14.34 1.20 -11.55
C VAL A 248 13.12 1.18 -10.62
N ALA A 249 13.23 0.42 -9.52
CA ALA A 249 12.18 0.23 -8.52
C ALA A 249 12.54 0.91 -7.17
N THR A 250 13.23 2.06 -7.25
CA THR A 250 13.68 2.86 -6.11
C THR A 250 12.65 3.91 -5.70
N ASP A 251 12.95 4.72 -4.68
CA ASP A 251 12.21 5.95 -4.44
C ASP A 251 12.47 7.01 -5.53
N GLY A 252 11.64 8.05 -5.57
CA GLY A 252 11.70 9.13 -6.56
C GLY A 252 13.07 9.82 -6.63
N PRO A 253 13.63 10.33 -5.51
CA PRO A 253 14.95 10.96 -5.52
C PRO A 253 16.06 10.05 -6.05
N THR A 254 16.08 8.77 -5.67
CA THR A 254 17.07 7.81 -6.17
C THR A 254 16.86 7.53 -7.66
N ALA A 255 15.61 7.44 -8.12
CA ALA A 255 15.29 7.22 -9.53
C ALA A 255 15.78 8.39 -10.39
N VAL A 256 15.58 9.64 -9.96
CA VAL A 256 16.09 10.84 -10.64
C VAL A 256 17.62 10.87 -10.64
N SER A 257 18.27 10.44 -9.55
CA SER A 257 19.72 10.35 -9.51
C SER A 257 20.29 9.32 -10.49
N LEU A 258 19.59 8.20 -10.71
CA LEU A 258 20.00 7.14 -11.64
C LEU A 258 19.62 7.45 -13.09
N LEU A 259 18.53 8.18 -13.30
CA LEU A 259 17.99 8.57 -14.60
C LEU A 259 17.75 10.09 -14.62
N PRO A 260 18.80 10.91 -14.81
CA PRO A 260 18.70 12.37 -14.74
C PRO A 260 17.78 13.00 -15.79
N GLU A 261 17.40 12.25 -16.82
CA GLU A 261 16.44 12.68 -17.85
C GLU A 261 14.98 12.58 -17.40
N LEU A 262 14.69 11.95 -16.25
CA LEU A 262 13.37 11.96 -15.64
C LEU A 262 13.09 13.32 -15.00
N ASP A 263 11.94 13.91 -15.33
CA ASP A 263 11.47 15.15 -14.70
C ASP A 263 11.28 14.90 -13.18
N PRO A 264 11.86 15.72 -12.28
CA PRO A 264 11.79 15.52 -10.84
C PRO A 264 10.38 15.59 -10.21
N VAL A 265 9.33 15.80 -11.00
CA VAL A 265 7.93 15.90 -10.54
C VAL A 265 7.22 14.52 -10.49
N LEU A 266 7.91 13.50 -9.97
CA LEU A 266 7.30 12.23 -9.55
C LEU A 266 6.98 12.23 -8.04
#